data_AF-A0A957UWT8-F1
#
_entry.id   AF-A0A957UWT8-F1
#
_cell.length_a   1.000
_cell.length_b   1.000
_cell.length_c   1.000
_cell.angle_alpha   90.00
_cell.angle_beta   90.00
_cell.angle_gamma   90.00
#
_symmetry.space_group_name_H-M   'P 1'
#
loop_
_entity.id
_entity.type
_entity.pdbx_description
1 polymer ?
#
loop_
_entity_poly.entity_id
_entity_poly.type
_entity_poly.pdbx_seq_one_letter_code
_entity_poly.pdbx_strand_id
1 'polypeptide(L)' 'MALSRSEMLKRLRAQVATGHPIVGCGAGTGISAKFAEAGGADLIIIYNSGRYRMA' A
#
# COMPACT_ATOMS: atom_id res chain seq x y z
N MET A 1 6.64 -15.67 0.06
CA MET A 1 7.19 -15.52 -1.31
C MET A 1 6.83 -14.13 -1.81
N ALA A 2 7.78 -13.39 -2.37
CA ALA A 2 7.49 -12.07 -2.95
C ALA A 2 6.69 -12.24 -4.26
N LEU A 3 5.72 -11.36 -4.50
CA LEU A 3 4.99 -11.31 -5.77
C LEU A 3 5.87 -10.70 -6.85
N SER A 4 5.79 -11.24 -8.06
CA SER A 4 6.39 -10.59 -9.23
C SER A 4 5.64 -9.30 -9.56
N ARG A 5 6.33 -8.38 -10.24
CA ARG A 5 5.71 -7.13 -10.71
C ARG A 5 4.49 -7.37 -11.60
N SER A 6 4.52 -8.41 -12.44
CA SER A 6 3.40 -8.76 -13.32
C SER A 6 2.18 -9.23 -12.51
N GLU A 7 2.37 -10.03 -11.46
CA GLU A 7 1.30 -10.44 -10.55
C GLU A 7 0.72 -9.26 -9.78
N MET A 8 1.55 -8.36 -9.27
CA MET A 8 1.09 -7.14 -8.58
C MET A 8 0.24 -6.28 -9.53
N LEU A 9 0.71 -6.01 -10.74
CA LEU A 9 -0.03 -5.22 -11.74
C LEU A 9 -1.33 -5.89 -12.16
N LYS A 10 -1.34 -7.23 -12.28
CA LYS A 10 -2.57 -7.99 -12.58
C LYS A 10 -3.63 -7.78 -11.50
N ARG A 11 -3.25 -7.85 -10.22
CA ARG A 11 -4.16 -7.64 -9.08
C ARG A 11 -4.73 -6.22 -9.06
N LEU A 12 -3.87 -5.21 -9.21
CA LEU A 12 -4.29 -3.80 -9.22
C LEU A 12 -5.25 -3.49 -10.38
N ARG A 13 -4.96 -4.00 -11.59
CA ARG A 13 -5.86 -3.83 -12.75
C ARG A 13 -7.20 -4.53 -12.56
N ALA A 14 -7.23 -5.69 -11.89
CA ALA A 14 -8.46 -6.37 -11.57
C ALA A 14 -9.35 -5.57 -10.60
N GLN A 15 -8.76 -4.94 -9.57
CA GLN A 15 -9.48 -4.01 -8.67
C GLN A 15 -10.17 -2.90 -9.47
N VAL A 16 -9.42 -2.20 -10.33
CA VAL A 16 -9.95 -1.13 -11.18
C VAL A 16 -11.05 -1.63 -12.11
N ALA A 17 -10.89 -2.79 -12.73
CA ALA A 17 -11.89 -3.38 -13.63
C ALA A 17 -13.21 -3.70 -12.93
N THR A 18 -13.17 -3.95 -11.61
CA THR A 18 -14.36 -4.17 -10.78
C THR A 18 -14.95 -2.89 -10.20
N GLY A 19 -14.44 -1.71 -10.58
CA GLY A 19 -14.91 -0.42 -10.08
C GLY A 19 -14.41 -0.07 -8.68
N HIS A 20 -13.50 -0.85 -8.11
CA HIS A 20 -12.88 -0.55 -6.82
C HIS A 20 -11.66 0.36 -7.00
N PRO A 21 -11.53 1.44 -6.20
CA PRO A 21 -10.36 2.29 -6.25
C PRO A 21 -9.13 1.56 -5.70
N ILE A 22 -7.96 1.93 -6.20
CA ILE A 22 -6.68 1.53 -5.60
C ILE A 22 -6.30 2.55 -4.52
N VAL A 23 -6.04 2.09 -3.31
CA VAL A 23 -5.67 2.94 -2.17
C VAL A 23 -4.21 2.69 -1.79
N GLY A 24 -3.39 3.74 -1.93
CA GLY A 24 -2.01 3.76 -1.44
C GLY A 24 -1.87 4.49 -0.11
N CYS A 25 -1.15 3.89 0.84
CA CYS A 25 -0.93 4.45 2.17
C CYS A 25 0.53 4.80 2.40
N GLY A 26 0.78 6.03 2.85
CA GLY A 26 2.09 6.44 3.35
C GLY A 26 2.32 5.90 4.76
N ALA A 27 3.43 5.23 5.01
CA ALA A 27 3.80 4.74 6.35
C ALA A 27 5.11 5.37 6.84
N GLY A 28 5.04 6.09 7.96
CA GLY A 28 6.21 6.71 8.62
C GLY A 28 6.90 5.82 9.65
N THR A 29 6.16 4.86 10.21
CA THR A 29 6.64 3.88 11.21
C THR A 29 6.03 2.50 10.93
N GLY A 30 6.57 1.47 11.58
CA GLY A 30 6.05 0.10 11.43
C GLY A 30 4.61 -0.07 11.91
N ILE A 31 4.19 0.67 12.94
CA ILE A 31 2.80 0.60 13.44
C ILE A 31 1.81 1.20 12.43
N SER A 32 2.20 2.28 11.72
CA SER A 32 1.39 2.82 10.62
C SER A 32 1.25 1.82 9.48
N ALA A 33 2.33 1.12 9.10
CA ALA A 33 2.27 0.09 8.06
C ALA A 33 1.37 -1.09 8.46
N LYS A 34 1.47 -1.57 9.70
CA LYS A 34 0.66 -2.68 10.23
C LYS A 34 -0.84 -2.37 10.18
N PHE A 35 -1.25 -1.17 10.58
CA PHE A 35 -2.66 -0.78 10.54
C PHE A 35 -3.14 -0.41 9.14
N ALA A 36 -2.26 0.08 8.25
CA ALA A 36 -2.61 0.28 6.84
C ALA A 36 -2.90 -1.04 6.13
N GLU A 37 -2.08 -2.09 6.38
CA GLU A 37 -2.35 -3.45 5.89
C GLU A 37 -3.67 -4.00 6.45
N ALA A 38 -3.89 -3.89 7.77
CA ALA A 38 -5.14 -4.35 8.39
C ALA A 38 -6.38 -3.58 7.90
N GLY A 39 -6.22 -2.32 7.48
CA GLY A 39 -7.25 -1.49 6.88
C GLY A 39 -7.50 -1.77 5.40
N GLY A 40 -6.76 -2.69 4.77
CA GLY A 40 -6.96 -3.08 3.38
C GLY A 40 -6.27 -2.19 2.36
N ALA A 41 -5.20 -1.48 2.72
CA ALA A 41 -4.41 -0.73 1.74
C ALA A 41 -3.83 -1.64 0.66
N ASP A 42 -3.93 -1.24 -0.61
CA ASP A 42 -3.36 -2.00 -1.74
C ASP A 42 -1.84 -1.86 -1.82
N LEU A 43 -1.33 -0.71 -1.38
CA LEU A 43 0.08 -0.31 -1.49
C LEU A 43 0.53 0.42 -0.22
N ILE A 44 1.75 0.11 0.25
CA ILE A 44 2.42 0.86 1.31
C ILE A 44 3.62 1.58 0.70
N ILE A 45 3.72 2.88 0.98
CA ILE A 45 4.75 3.77 0.45
C ILE A 45 5.52 4.37 1.63
N ILE A 46 6.83 4.22 1.64
CA ILE A 46 7.71 4.78 2.68
C ILE A 46 8.60 5.87 2.08
N TYR A 47 8.79 6.96 2.82
CA TYR A 47 9.66 8.07 2.44
C TYR A 47 10.04 8.92 3.66
N ASN A 48 11.05 9.76 3.51
CA ASN A 48 11.59 10.61 4.58
C ASN A 48 10.50 11.48 5.26
N SER A 49 9.63 12.14 4.50
CA SER A 49 8.53 12.93 5.08
C SER A 49 7.49 12.07 5.80
N GLY A 50 7.42 10.76 5.55
CA GLY A 50 6.66 9.82 6.38
C GLY A 50 7.27 9.72 7.77
N ARG A 51 8.58 9.47 7.85
CA ARG A 51 9.31 9.44 9.13
C ARG A 51 9.20 10.76 9.89
N TYR A 52 9.38 11.90 9.21
CA TYR A 52 9.33 13.22 9.85
C TYR A 52 7.95 13.64 10.33
N ARG A 53 6.86 13.12 9.74
CA ARG A 53 5.50 13.37 10.23
C ARG A 53 5.13 12.60 11.50
N MET A 54 5.91 11.56 11.83
CA MET A 54 5.64 10.67 12.96
C MET A 54 6.66 10.83 14.10
N ALA A 55 7.57 11.80 13.98
CA ALA A 55 8.60 12.13 14.97
C ALA A 55 8.13 13.24 15.92
#